data_AF-A0A164Y6L1-F1
#
_entry.id   AF-A0A164Y6L1-F1
#
_cell.length_a   1.000
_cell.length_b   1.000
_cell.length_c   1.000
_cell.angle_alpha   90.00
_cell.angle_beta   90.00
_cell.angle_gamma   90.00
#
_symmetry.space_group_name_H-M   'P 1'
#
loop_
_entity.id
_entity.type
_entity.pdbx_description
1 polymer ?
#
loop_
_entity_poly.entity_id
_entity_poly.type
_entity_poly.pdbx_seq_one_letter_code
_entity_poly.pdbx_strand_id
1 'polypeptide(L)'
;MFNQFAKHEESFRTWRQDGLPGLKPESSQYIAFLASEEDDQKPREGTLWPHQWESFLRVIYAHEILGKKTIGTHGLLLNVVTGGGKTAIIAAVIAWLRIAHDVQKFVMLCPNLVVRDRLEDDFTNGKVFKDRHLLPPDNICAP
;
A
#
# COMPACT_ATOMS: atom_id res chain seq x y z
N MET A 1 5.20 -17.56 -14.96
CA MET A 1 4.98 -17.17 -13.55
C MET A 1 3.47 -16.99 -13.36
N PHE A 2 2.81 -17.94 -12.70
CA PHE A 2 1.35 -17.91 -12.52
C PHE A 2 0.98 -16.90 -11.43
N ASN A 3 -0.09 -16.12 -11.63
CA ASN A 3 -0.59 -15.18 -10.63
C ASN A 3 -1.02 -15.93 -9.36
N GLN A 4 -0.15 -15.99 -8.35
CA GLN A 4 -0.40 -16.70 -7.09
C GLN A 4 -1.54 -16.10 -6.28
N PHE A 5 -1.86 -14.82 -6.51
CA PHE A 5 -2.98 -14.15 -5.85
C PHE A 5 -4.33 -14.59 -6.43
N ALA A 6 -4.38 -15.10 -7.66
CA ALA A 6 -5.63 -15.43 -8.36
C ALA A 6 -6.53 -16.41 -7.55
N LYS A 7 -5.93 -17.35 -6.82
CA LYS A 7 -6.66 -18.31 -5.97
C LYS A 7 -7.31 -17.67 -4.72
N HIS A 8 -6.95 -16.44 -4.39
CA HIS A 8 -7.45 -15.69 -3.24
C HIS A 8 -8.35 -14.52 -3.65
N GLU A 9 -8.62 -14.33 -4.94
CA GLU A 9 -9.32 -13.17 -5.47
C GLU A 9 -10.74 -13.03 -4.88
N GLU A 10 -11.48 -14.13 -4.78
CA GLU A 10 -12.83 -14.15 -4.21
C GLU A 10 -12.81 -13.85 -2.71
N SER A 11 -11.96 -14.55 -1.95
CA SER A 11 -11.80 -14.32 -0.51
C SER A 11 -11.35 -12.89 -0.19
N PHE A 12 -10.51 -12.30 -1.03
CA PHE A 12 -10.11 -10.89 -0.91
C PHE A 12 -11.29 -9.94 -1.12
N ARG A 13 -12.15 -10.19 -2.12
CA ARG A 13 -13.35 -9.37 -2.37
C ARG A 13 -14.34 -9.45 -1.21
N THR A 14 -14.61 -10.65 -0.71
CA THR A 14 -15.46 -10.85 0.48
C THR A 14 -14.88 -10.15 1.70
N TRP A 15 -13.57 -10.33 1.97
CA TRP A 15 -12.89 -9.65 3.07
C TRP A 15 -13.01 -8.12 3.01
N ARG A 16 -12.98 -7.53 1.80
CA ARG A 16 -13.21 -6.09 1.62
C ARG A 16 -14.64 -5.67 1.91
N GLN A 17 -15.62 -6.47 1.51
CA GLN A 17 -17.05 -6.22 1.74
C GLN A 17 -17.42 -6.37 3.22
N ASP A 18 -16.71 -7.24 3.94
CA ASP A 18 -16.93 -7.52 5.36
C ASP A 18 -16.28 -6.48 6.29
N GLY A 19 -15.74 -5.38 5.76
CA GLY A 19 -15.11 -4.32 6.56
C GLY A 19 -13.70 -4.64 7.04
N LEU A 20 -12.95 -5.45 6.27
CA LEU A 20 -11.53 -5.74 6.48
C LEU A 20 -11.20 -6.44 7.83
N PRO A 21 -11.90 -7.54 8.19
CA PRO A 21 -11.71 -8.21 9.47
C PRO A 21 -10.28 -8.78 9.63
N GLY A 22 -9.76 -8.77 10.86
CA GLY A 22 -8.47 -9.37 11.21
C GLY A 22 -7.23 -8.49 10.97
N LEU A 23 -7.41 -7.27 10.49
CA LEU A 23 -6.33 -6.29 10.40
C LEU A 23 -5.83 -5.86 11.78
N LYS A 24 -4.57 -5.44 11.82
CA LYS A 24 -4.06 -4.68 12.95
C LYS A 24 -4.84 -3.37 13.13
N PRO A 25 -5.08 -2.91 14.37
CA PRO A 25 -5.75 -1.63 14.63
C PRO A 25 -5.11 -0.45 13.87
N GLU A 26 -3.79 -0.38 13.84
CA GLU A 26 -3.03 0.68 13.18
C GLU A 26 -3.17 0.60 11.64
N SER A 27 -3.22 -0.62 11.10
CA SER A 27 -3.48 -0.85 9.67
C SER A 27 -4.90 -0.40 9.30
N SER A 28 -5.90 -0.75 10.10
CA SER A 28 -7.28 -0.30 9.91
C SER A 28 -7.42 1.22 9.97
N GLN A 29 -6.78 1.87 10.94
CA GLN A 29 -6.76 3.33 11.05
C GLN A 29 -6.11 4.00 9.84
N TYR A 30 -4.98 3.46 9.36
CA TYR A 30 -4.30 4.01 8.19
C TYR A 30 -5.12 3.84 6.91
N ILE A 31 -5.77 2.68 6.72
CA ILE A 31 -6.69 2.48 5.59
C ILE A 31 -7.87 3.44 5.68
N ALA A 32 -8.47 3.61 6.86
CA ALA A 32 -9.58 4.55 7.05
C ALA A 32 -9.16 6.00 6.73
N PHE A 33 -7.93 6.40 7.08
CA PHE A 33 -7.38 7.70 6.70
C PHE A 33 -7.24 7.88 5.17
N LEU A 34 -6.91 6.81 4.45
CA LEU A 34 -6.78 6.83 2.99
C LEU A 34 -8.11 6.61 2.25
N ALA A 35 -9.16 6.15 2.92
CA ALA A 35 -10.46 5.88 2.32
C ALA A 35 -11.27 7.17 2.12
N SER A 36 -12.20 7.15 1.17
CA SER A 36 -13.16 8.23 0.98
C SER A 36 -14.15 8.28 2.14
N GLU A 37 -14.57 9.49 2.54
CA GLU A 37 -15.62 9.68 3.56
C GLU A 37 -16.99 9.18 3.08
N GLU A 38 -17.23 9.18 1.76
CA GLU A 38 -18.51 8.79 1.15
C GLU A 38 -18.59 7.28 0.83
N ASP A 39 -17.44 6.63 0.62
CA ASP A 39 -17.35 5.25 0.14
C ASP A 39 -16.02 4.63 0.59
N ASP A 40 -16.07 3.83 1.65
CA ASP A 40 -14.90 3.18 2.25
C ASP A 40 -14.21 2.16 1.31
N GLN A 41 -14.87 1.80 0.21
CA GLN A 41 -14.30 0.95 -0.83
C GLN A 41 -13.43 1.72 -1.83
N LYS A 42 -13.43 3.05 -1.76
CA LYS A 42 -12.66 3.94 -2.64
C LYS A 42 -11.60 4.71 -1.85
N PRO A 43 -10.46 5.03 -2.50
CA PRO A 43 -9.49 5.94 -1.91
C PRO A 43 -10.05 7.37 -1.87
N ARG A 44 -9.60 8.15 -0.89
CA ARG A 44 -9.83 9.60 -0.81
C ARG A 44 -9.23 10.29 -2.02
N GLU A 45 -9.93 11.30 -2.52
CA GLU A 45 -9.44 12.12 -3.64
C GLU A 45 -8.03 12.66 -3.36
N GLY A 46 -7.20 12.69 -4.41
CA GLY A 46 -5.80 13.13 -4.33
C GLY A 46 -4.81 12.09 -3.78
N THR A 47 -5.27 10.95 -3.23
CA THR A 47 -4.37 9.92 -2.69
C THR A 47 -3.93 8.90 -3.75
N LEU A 48 -4.74 7.86 -3.95
CA LEU A 48 -4.51 6.76 -4.86
C LEU A 48 -5.63 6.70 -5.90
N TRP A 49 -5.30 6.17 -7.08
CA TRP A 49 -6.32 5.79 -8.07
C TRP A 49 -6.95 4.44 -7.71
N PRO A 50 -8.18 4.11 -8.19
CA PRO A 50 -8.87 2.89 -7.81
C PRO A 50 -8.05 1.59 -7.96
N HIS A 51 -7.28 1.45 -9.05
CA HIS A 51 -6.41 0.29 -9.24
C HIS A 51 -5.17 0.29 -8.34
N GLN A 52 -4.68 1.47 -7.94
CA GLN A 52 -3.58 1.61 -6.98
C GLN A 52 -4.05 1.26 -5.57
N TRP A 53 -5.25 1.72 -5.21
CA TRP A 53 -5.94 1.38 -3.97
C TRP A 53 -6.15 -0.12 -3.85
N GLU A 54 -6.69 -0.75 -4.90
CA GLU A 54 -6.86 -2.19 -4.92
C GLU A 54 -5.51 -2.93 -4.81
N SER A 55 -4.48 -2.47 -5.54
CA SER A 55 -3.14 -3.04 -5.44
C SER A 55 -2.57 -2.93 -4.02
N PHE A 56 -2.76 -1.80 -3.36
CA PHE A 56 -2.34 -1.56 -1.99
C PHE A 56 -3.07 -2.48 -1.00
N LEU A 57 -4.40 -2.59 -1.09
CA LEU A 57 -5.17 -3.50 -0.24
C LEU A 57 -4.79 -4.97 -0.45
N ARG A 58 -4.45 -5.39 -1.68
CA ARG A 58 -3.94 -6.74 -1.96
C ARG A 58 -2.61 -7.01 -1.23
N VAL A 59 -1.73 -6.00 -1.10
CA VAL A 59 -0.49 -6.13 -0.32
C VAL A 59 -0.79 -6.35 1.16
N ILE A 60 -1.69 -5.55 1.72
CA ILE A 60 -2.08 -5.66 3.13
C ILE A 60 -2.70 -7.03 3.41
N TYR A 61 -3.66 -7.44 2.59
CA TYR A 61 -4.31 -8.74 2.69
C TYR A 61 -3.30 -9.89 2.65
N ALA A 62 -2.36 -9.85 1.70
CA ALA A 62 -1.31 -10.86 1.62
C ALA A 62 -0.39 -10.86 2.85
N HIS A 63 -0.09 -9.70 3.41
CA HIS A 63 0.84 -9.56 4.54
C HIS A 63 0.21 -9.94 5.89
N GLU A 64 -0.95 -9.38 6.21
CA GLU A 64 -1.58 -9.50 7.53
C GLU A 64 -2.57 -10.67 7.60
N ILE A 65 -3.34 -10.93 6.53
CA ILE A 65 -4.45 -11.89 6.57
C ILE A 65 -4.02 -13.28 6.11
N LEU A 66 -3.43 -13.38 4.92
CA LEU A 66 -2.88 -14.66 4.47
C LEU A 66 -1.65 -15.07 5.29
N GLY A 67 -0.98 -14.07 5.87
CA GLY A 67 0.26 -14.21 6.60
C GLY A 67 1.41 -14.56 5.66
N LYS A 68 2.60 -14.04 5.98
CA LYS A 68 3.84 -14.29 5.21
C LYS A 68 3.99 -15.76 4.80
N LYS A 69 3.59 -16.72 5.65
CA LYS A 69 3.68 -18.18 5.41
C LYS A 69 2.92 -18.67 4.16
N THR A 70 1.86 -17.99 3.75
CA THR A 70 1.05 -18.38 2.57
C THR A 70 1.50 -17.66 1.31
N ILE A 71 1.65 -16.33 1.39
CA ILE A 71 2.20 -15.45 0.35
C ILE A 71 3.07 -14.41 1.05
N GLY A 72 4.29 -14.17 0.56
CA GLY A 72 5.20 -13.18 1.15
C GLY A 72 6.36 -13.73 1.95
N THR A 73 6.44 -15.06 2.21
CA THR A 73 7.58 -15.69 2.92
C THR A 73 8.90 -15.36 2.20
N HIS A 74 8.83 -15.31 0.87
CA HIS A 74 9.94 -15.01 -0.02
C HIS A 74 9.77 -13.64 -0.71
N GLY A 75 8.93 -12.77 -0.15
CA GLY A 75 8.52 -11.51 -0.77
C GLY A 75 7.23 -11.61 -1.58
N LEU A 76 6.66 -10.45 -1.89
CA LEU A 76 5.45 -10.28 -2.68
C LEU A 76 5.81 -9.57 -3.99
N LEU A 77 5.30 -10.08 -5.11
CA LEU A 77 5.47 -9.45 -6.42
C LEU A 77 4.12 -8.91 -6.89
N LEU A 78 4.04 -7.60 -7.09
CA LEU A 78 2.89 -6.94 -7.71
C LEU A 78 3.18 -6.70 -9.19
N ASN A 79 2.35 -7.27 -10.07
CA ASN A 79 2.44 -6.99 -11.49
C ASN A 79 1.63 -5.74 -11.82
N VAL A 80 2.31 -4.59 -11.91
CA VAL A 80 1.70 -3.30 -12.22
C VAL A 80 2.18 -2.81 -13.58
N VAL A 81 1.23 -2.55 -14.48
CA VAL A 81 1.50 -2.04 -15.84
C VAL A 81 2.31 -0.74 -15.83
N THR A 82 3.03 -0.48 -16.92
CA THR A 82 3.73 0.81 -17.12
C THR A 82 2.71 1.94 -17.17
N GLY A 83 3.03 3.09 -16.55
CA GLY A 83 2.09 4.21 -16.42
C GLY A 83 1.03 4.04 -15.31
N GLY A 84 0.91 2.86 -14.68
CA GLY A 84 -0.07 2.62 -13.60
C GLY A 84 0.18 3.37 -12.28
N GLY A 85 1.27 4.15 -12.19
CA GLY A 85 1.68 4.90 -11.00
C GLY A 85 2.25 4.02 -9.89
N LYS A 86 3.24 3.19 -10.23
CA LYS A 86 3.95 2.30 -9.29
C LYS A 86 4.53 3.05 -8.08
N THR A 87 5.08 4.25 -8.28
CA THR A 87 5.64 5.08 -7.20
C THR A 87 4.61 5.35 -6.11
N ALA A 88 3.36 5.67 -6.46
CA ALA A 88 2.31 5.93 -5.48
C ALA A 88 1.97 4.69 -4.64
N ILE A 89 1.92 3.51 -5.27
CA ILE A 89 1.71 2.24 -4.57
C ILE A 89 2.87 1.97 -3.61
N ILE A 90 4.13 2.14 -4.07
CA ILE A 90 5.32 1.95 -3.24
C ILE A 90 5.29 2.91 -2.04
N ALA A 91 4.99 4.19 -2.27
CA ALA A 91 4.90 5.19 -1.21
C ALA A 91 3.81 4.84 -0.18
N ALA A 92 2.61 4.43 -0.62
CA ALA A 92 1.53 4.01 0.28
C ALA A 92 1.93 2.78 1.13
N VAL A 93 2.60 1.80 0.52
CA VAL A 93 3.13 0.63 1.25
C VAL A 93 4.21 1.04 2.26
N ILE A 94 5.12 1.94 1.91
CA ILE A 94 6.15 2.46 2.83
C ILE A 94 5.49 3.18 4.01
N ALA A 95 4.54 4.08 3.75
CA ALA A 95 3.83 4.82 4.78
C ALA A 95 3.06 3.89 5.73
N TRP A 96 2.33 2.92 5.17
CA TRP A 96 1.66 1.87 5.95
C TRP A 96 2.62 1.07 6.82
N LEU A 97 3.72 0.55 6.26
CA LEU A 97 4.72 -0.22 7.03
C LEU A 97 5.38 0.61 8.12
N ARG A 98 5.58 1.91 7.88
CA ARG A 98 6.13 2.82 8.88
C ARG A 98 5.14 3.07 10.02
N ILE A 99 3.86 3.30 9.71
CA ILE A 99 2.82 3.64 10.69
C ILE A 99 2.33 2.42 11.46
N ALA A 100 1.99 1.32 10.77
CA ALA A 100 1.34 0.16 11.39
C ALA A 100 2.31 -0.96 11.82
N HIS A 101 3.58 -0.90 11.38
CA HIS A 101 4.58 -1.93 11.68
C HIS A 101 5.92 -1.38 12.17
N ASP A 102 6.01 -0.07 12.43
CA ASP A 102 7.22 0.60 12.92
C ASP A 102 8.49 0.32 12.07
N VAL A 103 8.32 0.15 10.75
CA VAL A 103 9.45 -0.06 9.85
C VAL A 103 10.13 1.27 9.57
N GLN A 104 11.37 1.40 10.03
CA GLN A 104 12.12 2.66 9.97
C GLN A 104 13.01 2.81 8.73
N LYS A 105 13.39 1.70 8.09
CA LYS A 105 14.38 1.69 6.98
C LYS A 105 13.87 0.88 5.81
N PHE A 106 14.01 1.43 4.61
CA PHE A 106 13.58 0.82 3.37
C PHE A 106 14.72 0.86 2.35
N VAL A 107 14.92 -0.23 1.62
CA VAL A 107 15.90 -0.32 0.54
C VAL A 107 15.13 -0.44 -0.77
N MET A 108 15.36 0.51 -1.68
CA MET A 108 14.80 0.46 -3.03
C MET A 108 15.89 0.05 -4.01
N LEU A 109 15.67 -1.06 -4.72
CA LEU A 109 16.55 -1.52 -5.78
C LEU A 109 15.93 -1.15 -7.13
N CYS A 110 16.73 -0.55 -8.00
CA CYS A 110 16.32 -0.16 -9.35
C CYS A 110 17.35 -0.64 -10.38
N PRO A 111 16.94 -0.92 -11.62
CA PRO A 111 17.79 -1.61 -12.59
C PRO A 111 18.82 -0.70 -13.28
N ASN A 112 18.64 0.62 -13.25
CA ASN A 112 19.51 1.57 -13.92
C ASN A 112 19.41 2.97 -13.30
N LEU A 113 20.36 3.85 -13.67
CA LEU A 113 20.47 5.20 -13.11
C LEU A 113 19.28 6.09 -13.47
N VAL A 114 18.69 5.95 -14.66
CA VAL A 114 17.53 6.79 -15.05
C VAL A 114 16.32 6.51 -14.17
N VAL A 115 16.08 5.24 -13.81
CA VAL A 115 15.02 4.87 -12.87
C VAL A 115 15.36 5.34 -11.46
N ARG A 116 16.63 5.23 -11.05
CA ARG A 116 17.11 5.75 -9.76
C ARG A 116 16.82 7.24 -9.63
N ASP A 117 17.22 8.04 -10.61
CA ASP A 117 17.10 9.51 -10.55
C ASP A 117 15.63 9.93 -10.47
N ARG A 118 14.72 9.25 -11.20
CA ARG A 118 13.27 9.48 -11.07
C ARG A 118 12.72 9.14 -9.68
N LEU A 119 13.15 8.01 -9.11
CA LEU A 119 12.75 7.64 -7.75
C LEU A 119 13.33 8.63 -6.73
N GLU A 120 14.55 9.09 -6.93
CA GLU A 120 15.17 10.11 -6.09
C GLU A 120 14.36 11.41 -6.15
N ASP A 121 14.00 11.89 -7.34
CA ASP A 121 13.14 13.07 -7.51
C ASP A 121 11.77 12.91 -6.84
N ASP A 122 11.15 11.72 -6.94
CA ASP A 122 9.85 11.42 -6.34
C ASP A 122 9.91 11.37 -4.80
N PHE A 123 10.98 10.82 -4.22
CA PHE A 123 11.07 10.57 -2.78
C PHE A 123 11.84 11.64 -1.99
N THR A 124 12.66 12.46 -2.65
CA THR A 124 13.43 13.53 -2.01
C THR A 124 12.51 14.47 -1.23
N ASN A 125 12.92 14.79 0.00
CA ASN A 125 12.15 15.63 0.95
C ASN A 125 10.72 15.13 1.22
N GLY A 126 10.46 13.85 0.98
CA GLY A 126 9.15 13.23 1.13
C GLY A 126 8.11 13.72 0.12
N LYS A 127 8.54 14.21 -1.06
CA LYS A 127 7.67 14.83 -2.07
C LYS A 127 6.45 13.95 -2.42
N VAL A 128 6.64 12.70 -2.81
CA VAL A 128 5.53 11.79 -3.18
C VAL A 128 4.50 11.63 -2.06
N PHE A 129 4.92 11.62 -0.80
CA PHE A 129 4.01 11.50 0.33
C PHE A 129 3.15 12.75 0.51
N LYS A 130 3.72 13.93 0.26
CA LYS A 130 3.03 15.23 0.32
C LYS A 130 2.08 15.39 -0.85
N ASP A 131 2.59 15.18 -2.07
CA ASP A 131 1.85 15.33 -3.33
C ASP A 131 0.64 14.39 -3.41
N ARG A 132 0.70 13.25 -2.71
CA ARG A 132 -0.36 12.23 -2.65
C ARG A 132 -1.09 12.19 -1.31
N HIS A 133 -0.84 13.13 -0.40
CA HIS A 133 -1.49 13.18 0.92
C HIS A 133 -1.51 11.84 1.66
N LEU A 134 -0.40 11.10 1.62
CA LEU A 134 -0.30 9.71 2.11
C LEU A 134 0.06 9.61 3.60
N LEU A 135 0.42 10.73 4.23
CA LEU A 135 0.76 10.77 5.65
C LEU A 135 -0.38 11.44 6.40
N PRO A 136 -0.90 10.80 7.47
CA PRO A 136 -1.85 11.45 8.34
C PRO A 136 -1.18 12.64 9.04
N PRO A 137 -1.96 13.67 9.43
CA PRO A 137 -1.45 14.72 10.29
C PRO A 137 -0.93 14.12 11.61
N ASP A 138 0.06 14.78 12.22
CA ASP A 138 0.83 14.30 13.39
C ASP A 138 -0.03 13.80 14.56
N ASN A 139 -1.29 14.24 14.63
CA ASN A 139 -2.25 13.96 15.69
C ASN A 139 -2.89 12.56 15.62
N ILE A 140 -2.66 11.79 14.55
CA ILE A 140 -3.24 10.43 14.37
C ILE A 140 -2.23 9.34 14.74
N CYS A 141 -0.93 9.68 14.86
CA CYS A 141 0.13 8.73 15.24
C CYS A 141 0.69 8.98 16.65
N ALA A 142 -0.15 9.44 17.58
CA ALA A 142 0.22 9.43 19.00
C ALA A 142 0.05 8.00 19.55
N PRO A 143 1.04 7.48 20.29
CA PRO A 143 1.01 6.15 20.89
C PRO A 143 -0.11 5.98 21.93
#